data_AF-A0A496WBC9-F1
#
_entry.id   AF-A0A496WBC9-F1
#
_cell.length_a   1.000
_cell.length_b   1.000
_cell.length_c   1.000
_cell.angle_alpha   90.00
_cell.angle_beta   90.00
_cell.angle_gamma   90.00
#
_symmetry.space_group_name_H-M   'P 1'
#
loop_
_entity.id
_entity.type
_entity.pdbx_description
1 polymer ?
#
loop_
_entity_poly.entity_id
_entity_poly.type
_entity_poly.pdbx_seq_one_letter_code
_entity_poly.pdbx_strand_id
1 'polypeptide(L)' 'MIDDLRAIAIFAEMARQGSFRGAAKVLGLSPSVVSYHVSQLEKHVG' A
#
# COMPACT_ATOMS: atom_id res chain seq x y z
N MET A 1 5.08 -11.82 -8.15
CA MET A 1 5.89 -10.97 -9.05
C MET A 1 5.22 -9.64 -9.39
N ILE A 2 4.04 -9.59 -10.03
CA ILE A 2 3.33 -8.30 -10.28
C ILE A 2 2.62 -7.78 -9.02
N ASP A 3 2.02 -8.65 -8.22
CA ASP A 3 1.31 -8.24 -7.00
C ASP A 3 2.26 -7.66 -5.94
N ASP A 4 3.50 -8.16 -5.89
CA ASP A 4 4.56 -7.62 -5.02
C ASP A 4 4.96 -6.22 -5.47
N LEU A 5 5.07 -5.99 -6.79
CA LEU A 5 5.35 -4.66 -7.35
C LEU A 5 4.25 -3.65 -7.00
N ARG A 6 2.99 -4.09 -7.08
CA ARG A 6 1.83 -3.27 -6.67
C ARG A 6 1.88 -2.97 -5.18
N ALA A 7 2.17 -3.96 -4.34
CA ALA A 7 2.26 -3.77 -2.90
C ALA A 7 3.37 -2.79 -2.51
N ILE A 8 4.53 -2.87 -3.18
CA ILE A 8 5.65 -1.93 -2.99
C ILE A 8 5.27 -0.52 -3.43
N ALA A 9 4.60 -0.35 -4.57
CA ALA A 9 4.16 0.97 -5.05
C ALA A 9 3.13 1.60 -4.08
N ILE A 10 2.19 0.80 -3.58
CA ILE A 10 1.20 1.23 -2.58
C ILE A 10 1.89 1.63 -1.28
N PHE A 11 2.85 0.83 -0.80
CA PHE A 11 3.62 1.13 0.41
C PHE A 11 4.44 2.42 0.27
N ALA A 12 5.11 2.61 -0.87
CA ALA A 12 5.90 3.81 -1.13
C ALA A 12 5.02 5.08 -1.10
N GLU A 13 3.82 5.02 -1.67
CA GLU A 13 2.90 6.16 -1.62
C GLU A 13 2.30 6.36 -0.22
N MET A 14 2.00 5.27 0.51
CA MET A 14 1.59 5.34 1.92
C MET A 14 2.63 6.03 2.79
N ALA A 15 3.91 5.68 2.63
CA ALA A 15 5.02 6.32 3.32
C ALA A 15 5.16 7.81 2.94
N ARG A 16 4.99 8.16 1.67
CA ARG A 16 5.04 9.56 1.19
C ARG A 16 3.94 10.42 1.80
N GLN A 17 2.73 9.88 1.92
CA GLN A 17 1.57 10.59 2.46
C GLN A 17 1.47 10.53 3.99
N GLY A 18 2.24 9.65 4.64
CA GLY A 18 2.17 9.39 6.08
C GLY A 18 0.82 8.86 6.56
N SER A 19 -0.04 8.39 5.66
CA SER A 19 -1.38 7.91 6.02
C SER A 19 -2.00 6.97 4.97
N PHE A 20 -2.73 5.95 5.45
CA PHE A 20 -3.51 5.05 4.60
C PHE A 20 -4.57 5.79 3.77
N ARG A 21 -5.26 6.76 4.39
CA ARG A 21 -6.30 7.54 3.71
C ARG A 21 -5.71 8.47 2.64
N GLY A 22 -4.56 9.08 2.90
CA GLY A 22 -3.86 9.93 1.93
C GLY A 22 -3.44 9.15 0.69
N ALA A 23 -2.78 8.00 0.88
CA ALA A 23 -2.39 7.15 -0.24
C ALA A 23 -3.59 6.59 -1.00
N ALA A 24 -4.64 6.15 -0.30
CA ALA A 24 -5.88 5.70 -0.95
C ALA A 24 -6.48 6.77 -1.85
N LYS A 25 -6.53 8.03 -1.39
CA LYS A 25 -7.01 9.16 -2.19
C LYS A 25 -6.15 9.40 -3.43
N VAL A 26 -4.82 9.36 -3.30
CA VAL A 26 -3.90 9.61 -4.42
C VAL A 26 -3.94 8.48 -5.46
N LEU A 27 -4.05 7.23 -4.99
CA LEU A 27 -4.05 6.04 -5.85
C LEU A 27 -5.43 5.68 -6.40
N GLY A 28 -6.49 6.39 -6.00
CA GLY A 28 -7.87 6.06 -6.39
C GLY A 28 -8.36 4.72 -5.81
N LEU A 29 -7.86 4.34 -4.64
CA LEU A 29 -8.16 3.09 -3.95
C LEU A 29 -9.01 3.34 -2.70
N SER A 30 -9.58 2.27 -2.13
CA SER A 30 -10.13 2.35 -0.78
C SER A 30 -9.02 2.22 0.28
N PRO A 31 -9.16 2.84 1.46
CA PRO A 31 -8.20 2.67 2.55
C PRO A 31 -7.95 1.21 2.95
N SER A 32 -8.99 0.37 2.86
CA SER A 32 -8.89 -1.07 3.15
C SER A 32 -8.00 -1.81 2.14
N VAL A 33 -8.01 -1.42 0.87
CA VAL A 33 -7.13 -2.02 -0.16
C VAL A 33 -5.66 -1.66 0.12
N VAL A 34 -5.38 -0.41 0.51
CA VAL A 34 -4.03 0.01 0.91
C VAL A 34 -3.57 -0.79 2.12
N SER A 35 -4.40 -0.88 3.16
CA SER A 35 -4.11 -1.64 4.38
C SER A 35 -3.84 -3.12 4.08
N TYR A 36 -4.64 -3.75 3.22
CA TYR A 36 -4.45 -5.14 2.80
C TYR A 36 -3.08 -5.34 2.15
N HIS A 37 -2.73 -4.54 1.14
CA HIS A 37 -1.46 -4.70 0.43
C HIS A 37 -0.24 -4.44 1.31
N VAL A 38 -0.30 -3.45 2.21
CA VAL A 38 0.78 -3.21 3.17
C VAL A 38 0.92 -4.40 4.13
N SER A 39 -0.18 -4.93 4.64
CA SER A 39 -0.17 -6.11 5.53
C SER A 39 0.38 -7.36 4.84
N GLN A 40 0.10 -7.55 3.54
CA GLN A 40 0.67 -8.66 2.77
C GLN A 40 2.16 -8.47 2.52
N LEU A 41 2.59 -7.22 2.26
CA LEU A 41 4.00 -6.89 2.09
C LEU A 41 4.79 -7.18 3.37
N GLU A 42 4.30 -6.74 4.52
CA GLU A 42 4.90 -7.00 5.84
C GLU A 42 5.08 -8.50 6.10
N LYS A 43 4.06 -9.32 5.79
CA LYS A 43 4.14 -10.79 5.91
C LYS A 43 5.17 -11.45 5.00
N HIS A 44 5.54 -10.80 3.89
CA HIS A 44 6.51 -11.33 2.94
C HIS A 44 7.95 -10.96 3.31
N VAL A 45 8.15 -9.84 4.01
CA VAL A 45 9.48 -9.31 4.36
C VAL A 45 9.85 -9.53 5.83
N GLY A 46 8.89 -9.88 6.68
CA GLY A 46 9.03 -10.12 8.11
C GLY A 46 8.89 -11.58 8.49
#